data_AF-A0A2E0XAV7-F1
#
_entry.id   AF-A0A2E0XAV7-F1
#
_cell.length_a   1.000
_cell.length_b   1.000
_cell.length_c   1.000
_cell.angle_alpha   90.00
_cell.angle_beta   90.00
_cell.angle_gamma   90.00
#
_symmetry.space_group_name_H-M   'P 1'
#
loop_
_entity.id
_entity.type
_entity.pdbx_description
1 polymer ?
#
loop_
_entity_poly.entity_id
_entity_poly.type
_entity_poly.pdbx_seq_one_letter_code
_entity_poly.pdbx_strand_id
1 'polypeptide(L)'
;MSQRWRRLHYLPSSAFLVDIMWPFKSQQQRIAEFRSTHERQAADEFVRRCNLPEHPHAGAIALAVRTAIAELGSIESDYVRADSSLDDDLITLSFWGSLDTIAVVLELEQHRGVKISDDEAQRIRHPEFSSMIVADFVRAVFMVVVDKFSKLPQNG
;
A
#
# COMPACT_ATOMS: atom_id res chain seq x y z
N MET A 1 54.82 -4.19 -29.13
CA MET A 1 54.38 -4.56 -27.77
C MET A 1 52.87 -4.36 -27.70
N SER A 2 52.08 -5.43 -27.84
CA SER A 2 50.60 -5.36 -27.84
C SER A 2 50.04 -6.29 -26.77
N GLN A 3 49.18 -5.74 -25.92
CA GLN A 3 48.73 -6.32 -24.68
C GLN A 3 47.56 -7.31 -24.87
N ARG A 4 47.75 -8.50 -24.30
CA ARG A 4 46.80 -9.32 -23.53
C ARG A 4 45.30 -9.02 -23.70
N TRP A 5 44.62 -9.91 -24.40
CA TRP A 5 43.18 -10.15 -24.25
C TRP A 5 42.90 -10.81 -22.89
N ARG A 6 42.21 -10.10 -21.98
CA ARG A 6 41.47 -10.73 -20.88
C ARG A 6 39.99 -10.75 -21.25
N ARG A 7 39.45 -11.95 -21.50
CA ARG A 7 37.99 -12.17 -21.50
C ARG A 7 37.50 -12.01 -20.06
N LEU A 8 36.82 -10.91 -19.77
CA LEU A 8 35.95 -10.82 -18.61
C LEU A 8 34.63 -11.50 -19.00
N HIS A 9 34.34 -12.63 -18.37
CA HIS A 9 33.00 -13.21 -18.37
C HIS A 9 32.08 -12.24 -17.64
N TYR A 10 31.26 -11.52 -18.40
CA TYR A 10 30.16 -10.73 -17.86
C TYR A 10 29.08 -11.71 -17.44
N LEU A 11 29.11 -12.17 -16.19
CA LEU A 11 27.94 -12.81 -15.60
C LEU A 11 26.91 -11.70 -15.38
N PRO A 12 25.72 -11.75 -16.02
CA PRO A 12 24.69 -10.78 -15.73
C PRO A 12 24.32 -10.91 -14.25
N SER A 13 24.36 -9.78 -13.53
CA SER A 13 23.96 -9.69 -12.14
C SER A 13 22.55 -10.27 -11.98
N SER A 14 22.30 -11.03 -10.92
CA SER A 14 21.03 -11.72 -10.64
C SER A 14 19.79 -10.81 -10.72
N ALA A 15 19.96 -9.50 -10.54
CA ALA A 15 18.92 -8.48 -10.71
C ALA A 15 18.31 -8.45 -12.13
N PHE A 16 19.06 -8.76 -13.18
CA PHE A 16 18.60 -8.62 -14.58
C PHE A 16 17.63 -9.74 -15.02
N LEU A 17 17.67 -10.91 -14.37
CA LEU A 17 16.75 -12.02 -14.65
C LEU A 17 15.42 -11.89 -13.89
N VAL A 18 15.40 -11.14 -12.78
CA VAL A 18 14.19 -10.89 -11.98
C VAL A 18 13.19 -10.04 -12.75
N ASP A 19 13.67 -9.05 -13.52
CA ASP A 19 12.84 -8.15 -14.34
C ASP A 19 12.18 -8.86 -15.53
N ILE A 20 12.87 -9.80 -16.20
CA ILE A 20 12.35 -10.50 -17.39
C ILE A 20 11.33 -11.59 -17.01
N MET A 21 11.46 -12.19 -15.83
CA MET A 21 10.53 -13.23 -15.34
C MET A 21 9.32 -12.66 -14.57
N TRP A 22 9.30 -11.35 -14.32
CA TRP A 22 8.27 -10.65 -13.55
C TRP A 22 6.81 -10.92 -13.98
N PRO A 23 6.45 -10.93 -15.28
CA PRO A 23 5.08 -11.21 -15.71
C PRO A 23 4.64 -12.68 -15.50
N PHE A 24 5.55 -13.60 -15.17
CA PHE A 24 5.27 -15.03 -15.02
C PHE A 24 5.27 -15.53 -13.58
N LYS A 25 5.62 -14.68 -12.59
CA LYS A 25 5.55 -15.06 -11.17
C LYS A 25 4.09 -15.20 -10.72
N SER A 26 3.78 -16.28 -10.01
CA SER A 26 2.46 -16.43 -9.39
C SER A 26 2.26 -15.39 -8.28
N GLN A 27 1.01 -15.07 -7.95
CA GLN A 27 0.70 -14.15 -6.84
C GLN A 27 1.35 -14.60 -5.52
N GLN A 28 1.36 -15.90 -5.25
CA GLN A 28 2.02 -16.46 -4.06
C GLN A 28 3.53 -16.22 -4.04
N GLN A 29 4.20 -16.32 -5.18
CA GLN A 29 5.64 -16.04 -5.28
C GLN A 29 5.94 -14.56 -5.05
N ARG A 30 5.12 -13.65 -5.59
CA ARG A 30 5.25 -12.21 -5.37
C ARG A 30 5.04 -11.84 -3.91
N ILE A 31 4.03 -12.41 -3.25
CA ILE A 31 3.79 -12.23 -1.82
C ILE A 31 4.96 -12.76 -1.00
N ALA A 32 5.48 -13.95 -1.31
CA ALA A 32 6.62 -14.53 -0.59
C ALA A 32 7.87 -13.65 -0.72
N GLU A 33 8.13 -13.10 -1.91
CA GLU A 33 9.21 -12.17 -2.16
C GLU A 33 9.03 -10.87 -1.38
N PHE A 34 7.85 -10.25 -1.47
CA PHE A 34 7.50 -9.05 -0.70
C PHE A 34 7.74 -9.26 0.80
N ARG A 35 7.26 -10.37 1.36
CA ARG A 35 7.46 -10.72 2.78
C ARG A 35 8.92 -10.94 3.16
N SER A 36 9.78 -11.32 2.23
CA SER A 36 11.21 -11.55 2.49
C SER A 36 12.04 -10.27 2.45
N THR A 37 11.51 -9.22 1.81
CA THR A 37 12.19 -7.93 1.67
C THR A 37 11.58 -6.83 2.54
N HIS A 38 10.39 -7.05 3.11
CA HIS A 38 9.68 -6.06 3.91
C HIS A 38 9.52 -6.48 5.38
N GLU A 39 9.82 -5.57 6.29
CA GLU A 39 9.63 -5.76 7.72
C GLU A 39 8.22 -5.40 8.18
N ARG A 40 7.71 -6.17 9.14
CA ARG A 40 6.42 -5.89 9.79
C ARG A 40 6.50 -4.59 10.61
N GLN A 41 5.39 -3.85 10.64
CA GLN A 41 5.21 -2.66 11.46
C GLN A 41 4.02 -2.85 12.41
N ALA A 42 4.24 -2.56 13.70
CA ALA A 42 3.19 -2.64 14.71
C ALA A 42 2.05 -1.63 14.46
N ALA A 43 0.85 -1.95 14.93
CA ALA A 43 -0.35 -1.13 14.66
C ALA A 43 -0.28 0.26 15.31
N ASP A 44 0.21 0.35 16.55
CA ASP A 44 0.43 1.60 17.27
C ASP A 44 1.50 2.47 16.59
N GLU A 45 2.59 1.84 16.11
CA GLU A 45 3.60 2.56 15.34
C GLU A 45 3.02 3.09 14.02
N PHE A 46 2.28 2.25 13.29
CA PHE A 46 1.64 2.66 12.04
C PHE A 46 0.75 3.89 12.24
N VAL A 47 -0.15 3.85 13.23
CA VAL A 47 -1.05 4.98 13.55
C VAL A 47 -0.25 6.24 13.88
N ARG A 48 0.81 6.12 14.69
CA ARG A 48 1.68 7.25 15.04
C ARG A 48 2.38 7.84 13.80
N ARG A 49 2.83 6.98 12.87
CA ARG A 49 3.53 7.39 11.63
C ARG A 49 2.59 8.01 10.60
N CYS A 50 1.31 7.63 10.60
CA CYS A 50 0.29 8.31 9.78
C CYS A 50 0.10 9.78 10.17
N ASN A 51 0.44 10.16 11.41
CA ASN A 51 0.41 11.53 11.91
C ASN A 51 -0.91 12.25 11.56
N LEU A 52 -2.02 11.58 11.86
CA LEU A 52 -3.37 12.10 11.59
C LEU A 52 -3.73 13.23 12.57
N PRO A 53 -4.56 14.20 12.15
CA PRO A 53 -5.14 15.18 13.07
C PRO A 53 -5.81 14.50 14.26
N GLU A 54 -5.78 15.16 15.42
CA GLU A 54 -6.43 14.65 16.62
C GLU A 54 -7.93 14.46 16.38
N HIS A 55 -8.37 13.21 16.41
CA HIS A 55 -9.76 12.83 16.27
C HIS A 55 -10.00 11.50 16.97
N PRO A 56 -11.14 11.30 17.68
CA PRO A 56 -11.43 10.05 18.40
C PRO A 56 -11.37 8.79 17.52
N HIS A 57 -11.62 8.94 16.22
CA HIS A 57 -11.62 7.85 15.24
C HIS A 57 -10.38 7.78 14.36
N ALA A 58 -9.38 8.67 14.54
CA ALA A 58 -8.20 8.71 13.68
C ALA A 58 -7.46 7.37 13.60
N GLY A 59 -7.19 6.73 14.74
CA GLY A 59 -6.53 5.43 14.79
C GLY A 59 -7.36 4.32 14.13
N ALA A 60 -8.67 4.31 14.34
CA ALA A 60 -9.57 3.33 13.73
C ALA A 60 -9.62 3.46 12.21
N ILE A 61 -9.66 4.70 11.70
CA ILE A 61 -9.61 4.99 10.25
C ILE A 61 -8.28 4.54 9.67
N ALA A 62 -7.15 4.90 10.29
CA ALA A 62 -5.82 4.50 9.82
C ALA A 62 -5.69 2.97 9.68
N LEU A 63 -6.12 2.23 10.70
CA LEU A 63 -6.06 0.76 10.67
C LEU A 63 -7.06 0.14 9.70
N ALA A 64 -8.22 0.77 9.47
CA ALA A 64 -9.15 0.32 8.45
C ALA A 64 -8.56 0.47 7.05
N VAL A 65 -7.94 1.61 6.73
CA VAL A 65 -7.26 1.83 5.45
C VAL A 65 -6.12 0.84 5.27
N ARG A 66 -5.31 0.64 6.31
CA ARG A 66 -4.22 -0.35 6.31
C ARG A 66 -4.72 -1.76 5.99
N THR A 67 -5.85 -2.14 6.59
CA THR A 67 -6.45 -3.47 6.41
C THR A 67 -6.98 -3.63 4.98
N ALA A 68 -7.69 -2.64 4.46
CA ALA A 68 -8.17 -2.64 3.08
C ALA A 68 -7.01 -2.80 2.08
N ILE A 69 -5.93 -2.03 2.25
CA ILE A 69 -4.70 -2.17 1.43
C ILE A 69 -4.14 -3.59 1.49
N ALA A 70 -4.12 -4.19 2.67
CA ALA A 70 -3.56 -5.51 2.90
C ALA A 70 -4.42 -6.62 2.26
N GLU A 71 -5.74 -6.56 2.42
CA GLU A 71 -6.70 -7.52 1.86
C GLU A 71 -6.63 -7.52 0.34
N LEU A 72 -6.63 -6.32 -0.24
CA LEU A 72 -6.45 -6.08 -1.66
C LEU A 72 -5.10 -6.60 -2.18
N GLY A 73 -4.04 -6.46 -1.39
CA GLY A 73 -2.72 -7.05 -1.67
C GLY A 73 -2.60 -8.55 -1.37
N SER A 74 -3.63 -9.16 -0.75
CA SER A 74 -3.60 -10.51 -0.19
C SER A 74 -2.40 -10.77 0.76
N ILE A 75 -2.07 -9.77 1.57
CA ILE A 75 -1.02 -9.80 2.59
C ILE A 75 -1.59 -9.50 3.97
N GLU A 76 -0.82 -9.78 5.01
CA GLU A 76 -1.15 -9.37 6.37
C GLU A 76 -0.98 -7.86 6.53
N SER A 77 -1.87 -7.23 7.31
CA SER A 77 -1.86 -5.78 7.48
C SER A 77 -0.59 -5.26 8.13
N ASP A 78 0.10 -6.07 8.93
CA ASP A 78 1.36 -5.69 9.55
C ASP A 78 2.52 -5.51 8.55
N TYR A 79 2.42 -6.06 7.34
CA TYR A 79 3.38 -5.77 6.26
C TYR A 79 3.11 -4.47 5.52
N VAL A 80 1.91 -3.87 5.65
CA VAL A 80 1.61 -2.56 5.06
C VAL A 80 2.19 -1.50 5.99
N ARG A 81 3.29 -0.86 5.60
CA ARG A 81 3.95 0.14 6.45
C ARG A 81 3.55 1.55 6.05
N ALA A 82 3.54 2.45 7.02
CA ALA A 82 3.20 3.86 6.79
C ALA A 82 4.19 4.57 5.85
N ASP A 83 5.46 4.14 5.82
CA ASP A 83 6.53 4.67 4.99
C ASP A 83 6.67 3.97 3.62
N SER A 84 5.88 2.93 3.35
CA SER A 84 5.93 2.23 2.07
C SER A 84 5.44 3.10 0.91
N SER A 85 6.19 3.11 -0.18
CA SER A 85 5.82 3.71 -1.46
C SER A 85 4.71 2.89 -2.11
N LEU A 86 3.62 3.56 -2.51
CA LEU A 86 2.54 2.90 -3.25
C LEU A 86 3.02 2.44 -4.64
N ASP A 87 3.90 3.22 -5.27
CA ASP A 87 4.37 3.00 -6.64
C ASP A 87 5.59 2.09 -6.73
N ASP A 88 6.40 1.99 -5.67
CA ASP A 88 7.64 1.18 -5.69
C ASP A 88 7.51 -0.10 -4.86
N ASP A 89 6.99 0.00 -3.63
CA ASP A 89 6.95 -1.14 -2.72
C ASP A 89 5.71 -1.99 -3.01
N LEU A 90 4.55 -1.35 -3.08
CA LEU A 90 3.26 -2.05 -3.20
C LEU A 90 2.93 -2.48 -4.64
N ILE A 91 3.52 -1.85 -5.66
CA ILE A 91 3.38 -2.28 -7.08
C ILE A 91 3.81 -3.74 -7.30
N THR A 92 4.64 -4.27 -6.40
CA THR A 92 5.07 -5.67 -6.41
C THR A 92 3.94 -6.66 -6.21
N LEU A 93 2.86 -6.21 -5.57
CA LEU A 93 1.64 -6.97 -5.38
C LEU A 93 0.76 -6.79 -6.62
N SER A 94 0.24 -7.89 -7.16
CA SER A 94 -0.45 -7.97 -8.46
C SER A 94 -1.64 -7.01 -8.63
N PHE A 95 -2.15 -6.45 -7.55
CA PHE A 95 -3.32 -5.59 -7.54
C PHE A 95 -2.99 -4.09 -7.65
N TRP A 96 -1.79 -3.64 -7.25
CA TRP A 96 -1.45 -2.21 -7.20
C TRP A 96 -1.16 -1.57 -8.54
N GLY A 97 -0.74 -2.36 -9.54
CA GLY A 97 -0.51 -1.84 -10.90
C GLY A 97 -1.76 -1.35 -11.63
N SER A 98 -2.96 -1.54 -11.06
CA SER A 98 -4.22 -1.07 -11.64
C SER A 98 -5.23 -0.55 -10.62
N LEU A 99 -4.89 -0.43 -9.33
CA LEU A 99 -5.90 -0.01 -8.36
C LEU A 99 -6.12 1.49 -8.31
N ASP A 100 -7.37 1.81 -8.59
CA ASP A 100 -7.97 3.10 -8.37
C ASP A 100 -8.31 3.21 -6.88
N THR A 101 -8.11 4.40 -6.32
CA THR A 101 -8.56 4.83 -5.00
C THR A 101 -9.95 4.30 -4.62
N ILE A 102 -10.82 4.14 -5.62
CA ILE A 102 -12.16 3.54 -5.52
C ILE A 102 -12.14 2.15 -4.86
N ALA A 103 -11.18 1.27 -5.17
CA ALA A 103 -11.17 -0.08 -4.61
C ALA A 103 -10.89 -0.09 -3.10
N VAL A 104 -10.02 0.80 -2.63
CA VAL A 104 -9.79 0.97 -1.18
C VAL A 104 -11.02 1.57 -0.52
N VAL A 105 -11.67 2.53 -1.17
CA VAL A 105 -12.93 3.12 -0.70
C VAL A 105 -14.01 2.04 -0.55
N LEU A 106 -14.23 1.22 -1.57
CA LEU A 106 -15.23 0.14 -1.53
C LEU A 106 -14.97 -0.85 -0.39
N GLU A 107 -13.71 -1.22 -0.14
CA GLU A 107 -13.42 -2.09 1.01
C GLU A 107 -13.61 -1.40 2.36
N LEU A 108 -13.33 -0.10 2.46
CA LEU A 108 -13.69 0.65 3.66
C LEU A 108 -15.21 0.67 3.88
N GLU A 109 -16.00 0.83 2.81
CA GLU A 109 -17.46 0.80 2.90
C GLU A 109 -17.97 -0.56 3.37
N GLN A 110 -17.47 -1.64 2.76
CA GLN A 110 -17.86 -3.02 3.05
C GLN A 110 -17.58 -3.39 4.50
N HIS A 111 -16.41 -3.03 5.03
CA HIS A 111 -15.98 -3.46 6.36
C HIS A 111 -16.42 -2.53 7.49
N ARG A 112 -16.75 -1.27 7.22
CA ARG A 112 -17.07 -0.27 8.26
C ARG A 112 -18.48 0.31 8.16
N GLY A 113 -19.26 -0.05 7.14
CA GLY A 113 -20.61 0.47 6.94
C GLY A 113 -20.67 1.97 6.67
N VAL A 114 -19.53 2.57 6.30
CA VAL A 114 -19.43 3.97 5.92
C VAL A 114 -19.81 4.08 4.45
N LYS A 115 -20.72 4.98 4.10
CA LYS A 115 -21.00 5.30 2.69
C LYS A 115 -20.22 6.53 2.27
N ILE A 116 -19.35 6.35 1.28
CA ILE A 116 -18.50 7.33 0.63
C ILE A 116 -19.04 7.48 -0.80
N SER A 117 -19.65 8.61 -1.12
CA SER A 117 -20.13 8.84 -2.49
C SER A 117 -18.98 8.94 -3.49
N ASP A 118 -19.24 8.69 -4.77
CA ASP A 118 -18.25 8.84 -5.84
C ASP A 118 -17.58 10.23 -5.82
N ASP A 119 -18.35 11.30 -5.60
CA ASP A 119 -17.84 12.68 -5.47
C ASP A 119 -16.87 12.86 -4.28
N GLU A 120 -17.04 12.06 -3.22
CA GLU A 120 -16.16 12.05 -2.05
C GLU A 120 -14.89 11.24 -2.36
N ALA A 121 -15.04 10.07 -3.00
CA ALA A 121 -13.93 9.23 -3.43
C ALA A 121 -13.00 9.97 -4.39
N GLN A 122 -13.54 10.74 -5.34
CA GLN A 122 -12.76 11.56 -6.29
C GLN A 122 -11.94 12.68 -5.61
N ARG A 123 -12.24 13.06 -4.37
CA ARG A 123 -11.43 14.04 -3.62
C ARG A 123 -10.19 13.41 -2.99
N ILE A 124 -10.18 12.08 -2.85
CA ILE A 124 -9.02 11.35 -2.37
C ILE A 124 -8.00 11.35 -3.50
N ARG A 125 -6.79 11.86 -3.22
CA ARG A 125 -5.73 11.96 -4.22
C ARG A 125 -5.40 10.58 -4.77
N HIS A 126 -5.45 10.43 -6.10
CA HIS A 126 -5.10 9.18 -6.74
C HIS A 126 -3.58 8.91 -6.62
N PRO A 127 -3.19 7.70 -6.18
CA PRO A 127 -1.79 7.36 -5.97
C PRO A 127 -1.00 7.34 -7.28
N GLU A 128 -1.62 7.00 -8.40
CA GLU A 128 -0.99 6.89 -9.73
C GLU A 128 -0.36 8.19 -10.28
N PHE A 129 -0.70 9.36 -9.71
CA PHE A 129 -0.22 10.66 -10.20
C PHE A 129 0.81 11.33 -9.28
N SER A 130 1.24 10.67 -8.20
CA SER A 130 2.25 11.22 -7.30
C SER A 130 2.94 10.13 -6.52
N SER A 131 4.27 10.22 -6.40
CA SER A 131 5.07 9.41 -5.48
C SER A 131 4.54 9.56 -4.06
N MET A 132 3.65 8.66 -3.67
CA MET A 132 2.84 8.74 -2.46
C MET A 132 3.15 7.54 -1.59
N ILE A 133 3.43 7.80 -0.31
CA ILE A 133 3.55 6.74 0.68
C ILE A 133 2.19 6.43 1.30
N VAL A 134 2.06 5.24 1.87
CA VAL A 134 0.83 4.80 2.56
C VAL A 134 0.33 5.84 3.57
N ALA A 135 1.21 6.47 4.36
CA ALA A 135 0.80 7.49 5.32
C ALA A 135 0.10 8.71 4.68
N ASP A 136 0.57 9.14 3.51
CA ASP A 136 -0.05 10.24 2.77
C ASP A 136 -1.43 9.86 2.24
N PHE A 137 -1.55 8.63 1.74
CA PHE A 137 -2.83 8.10 1.30
C PHE A 137 -3.83 7.98 2.45
N VAL A 138 -3.40 7.44 3.60
CA VAL A 138 -4.21 7.35 4.81
C VAL A 138 -4.68 8.74 5.26
N ARG A 139 -3.81 9.76 5.19
CA ARG A 139 -4.19 11.16 5.45
C ARG A 139 -5.25 11.65 4.47
N ALA A 140 -5.09 11.40 3.18
CA ALA A 140 -6.05 11.81 2.16
C ALA A 140 -7.43 11.17 2.38
N VAL A 141 -7.46 9.86 2.67
CA VAL A 141 -8.71 9.15 3.00
C VAL A 141 -9.33 9.73 4.27
N PHE A 142 -8.53 9.93 5.33
CA PHE A 142 -9.00 10.50 6.60
C PHE A 142 -9.73 11.83 6.41
N MET A 143 -9.17 12.74 5.60
CA MET A 143 -9.77 14.06 5.34
C MET A 143 -11.16 13.98 4.70
N VAL A 144 -11.47 12.89 4.01
CA VAL A 144 -12.76 12.67 3.35
C VAL A 144 -13.76 11.95 4.27
N VAL A 145 -13.28 10.97 5.05
CA VAL A 145 -14.18 10.05 5.77
C VAL A 145 -14.39 10.41 7.24
N VAL A 146 -13.58 11.30 7.82
CA VAL A 146 -13.61 11.62 9.26
C VAL A 146 -15.01 12.01 9.76
N ASP A 147 -15.72 12.85 9.00
CA ASP A 147 -17.07 13.33 9.36
C ASP A 147 -18.15 12.24 9.32
N LYS A 148 -17.87 11.13 8.63
CA LYS A 148 -18.77 9.97 8.53
C LYS A 148 -18.59 9.03 9.72
N PHE A 149 -17.35 8.86 10.18
CA PHE A 149 -17.06 8.06 11.36
C PHE A 149 -17.68 8.65 12.63
N SER A 150 -17.76 9.98 12.72
CA SER A 150 -18.45 10.67 13.83
C SER A 150 -19.97 10.43 13.88
N LYS A 151 -20.55 9.88 12.81
CA LYS A 151 -22.00 9.61 12.68
C LYS A 151 -22.34 8.14 12.88
N LEU A 152 -21.36 7.25 13.02
CA LEU A 152 -21.61 5.85 13.29
C LEU A 152 -22.03 5.68 14.76
N PRO A 153 -23.06 4.86 15.05
CA PRO A 153 -23.41 4.53 16.43
C PRO A 153 -22.21 3.84 17.08
N GLN A 154 -21.77 4.36 18.22
CA GLN A 154 -20.75 3.73 19.07
C GLN A 154 -21.39 2.49 19.71
N ASN A 155 -21.45 1.39 18.98
CA ASN A 155 -21.79 0.11 19.59
C ASN A 155 -20.57 -0.32 20.40
N GLY A 156 -20.62 -0.06 21.71
CA GLY A 156 -19.66 -0.53 22.71
C GLY A 156 -19.74 -2.03 22.94
#